data_AF-A0A3N4IU98-F1
#
_entry.id   AF-A0A3N4IU98-F1
#
_cell.length_a   1.000
_cell.length_b   1.000
_cell.length_c   1.000
_cell.angle_alpha   90.00
_cell.angle_beta   90.00
_cell.angle_gamma   90.00
#
_symmetry.space_group_name_H-M   'P 1'
#
loop_
_entity.id
_entity.type
_entity.pdbx_description
1 polymer ?
#
loop_
_entity_poly.entity_id
_entity_poly.type
_entity_poly.pdbx_seq_one_letter_code
_entity_poly.pdbx_strand_id
1 'polypeptide(L)' 'ALMWISLAQRPLSVDELCHALAVKVGSVDLDTSTIPSIETLLGCCLGLITVDRESSTVRLIHATLQEHLSANP' A
#
# COMPACT_ATOMS: atom_id res chain seq x y z
N ALA A 1 -1.97 0.21 -4.59
CA ALA A 1 -1.02 -0.01 -3.48
C ALA A 1 0.28 0.75 -3.69
N LEU A 2 0.96 0.52 -4.83
CA LEU A 2 2.29 1.09 -5.10
C LEU A 2 2.35 2.62 -4.96
N MET A 3 1.38 3.34 -5.53
CA MET A 3 1.31 4.80 -5.42
C MET A 3 1.13 5.29 -3.99
N TRP A 4 0.26 4.63 -3.20
CA TRP A 4 0.08 4.96 -1.79
C TRP A 4 1.37 4.81 -0.99
N ILE A 5 2.12 3.73 -1.23
CA ILE A 5 3.42 3.50 -0.56
C ILE A 5 4.46 4.51 -1.02
N SER A 6 4.53 4.81 -2.33
CA SER A 6 5.55 5.70 -2.90
C SER A 6 5.34 7.16 -2.53
N LEU A 7 4.09 7.60 -2.41
CA LEU A 7 3.73 9.00 -2.17
C LEU A 7 3.43 9.30 -0.69
N ALA A 8 3.38 8.29 0.17
CA ALA A 8 3.19 8.51 1.60
C ALA A 8 4.37 9.26 2.20
N GLN A 9 4.08 10.27 3.02
CA GLN A 9 5.12 11.07 3.70
C GLN A 9 5.91 10.27 4.75
N ARG A 10 5.32 9.18 5.24
CA ARG A 10 5.94 8.25 6.18
C ARG A 10 5.61 6.81 5.78
N PRO A 11 6.40 5.82 6.22
CA PRO A 11 6.02 4.43 6.07
C PRO A 11 4.60 4.17 6.59
N LEU A 12 3.81 3.45 5.78
CA LEU A 12 2.45 3.05 6.14
C LEU A 12 2.49 1.71 6.87
N SER A 13 1.62 1.52 7.85
CA SER A 13 1.34 0.18 8.36
C SER A 13 0.55 -0.64 7.34
N VAL A 14 0.51 -1.96 7.55
CA VAL A 14 -0.34 -2.86 6.74
C VAL A 14 -1.80 -2.40 6.81
N ASP A 15 -2.31 -2.14 8.00
CA ASP A 15 -3.67 -1.66 8.20
C ASP A 15 -3.92 -0.35 7.48
N GLU A 16 -3.04 0.65 7.60
CA GLU A 16 -3.21 1.94 6.94
C GLU A 16 -3.32 1.80 5.42
N LEU A 17 -2.47 0.96 4.81
CA LEU A 17 -2.54 0.69 3.39
C LEU A 17 -3.85 -0.01 3.00
N CYS A 18 -4.28 -1.02 3.77
CA CYS A 18 -5.52 -1.75 3.50
C CYS A 18 -6.74 -0.83 3.60
N HIS A 19 -6.81 0.00 4.63
CA HIS A 19 -7.89 0.98 4.80
C HIS A 19 -7.88 2.03 3.67
N ALA A 20 -6.71 2.54 3.29
CA ALA A 20 -6.59 3.50 2.18
C ALA A 20 -7.09 2.93 0.85
N LEU A 21 -6.89 1.63 0.61
CA LEU A 21 -7.35 0.95 -0.62
C LEU A 21 -8.84 0.63 -0.62
N ALA A 22 -9.50 0.61 0.54
CA ALA A 22 -10.94 0.41 0.66
C ALA A 22 -11.76 1.70 0.46
N VAL A 23 -11.11 2.86 0.43
CA VAL A 23 -11.79 4.15 0.20
C VAL A 23 -12.33 4.20 -1.23
N LYS A 24 -13.62 4.49 -1.35
CA LYS A 24 -14.30 4.74 -2.63
C LYS A 24 -14.58 6.23 -2.79
N VAL A 25 -14.28 6.77 -3.97
CA VAL A 25 -14.57 8.17 -4.30
C VAL A 25 -16.08 8.41 -4.20
N GLY A 26 -16.47 9.45 -3.46
CA GLY A 26 -17.88 9.80 -3.24
C GLY A 26 -18.57 9.02 -2.11
N SER A 27 -17.90 8.07 -1.46
CA SER A 27 -18.40 7.46 -0.23
C SER A 27 -18.07 8.34 0.98
N VAL A 28 -19.01 8.45 1.91
CA VAL A 28 -18.80 9.11 3.21
C VAL A 28 -18.35 8.13 4.30
N ASP A 29 -18.65 6.84 4.09
CA ASP A 29 -18.30 5.77 5.02
C ASP A 29 -17.28 4.83 4.41
N LEU A 30 -16.45 4.24 5.27
CA LEU A 30 -15.54 3.17 4.91
C LEU A 30 -16.27 1.82 4.97
N ASP A 31 -16.36 1.14 3.83
CA ASP A 31 -16.92 -0.20 3.75
C ASP A 31 -15.86 -1.24 4.18
N THR A 32 -15.96 -1.71 5.42
CA THR A 32 -15.02 -2.67 6.01
C THR A 32 -14.98 -4.01 5.26
N SER A 33 -16.03 -4.34 4.50
CA SER A 33 -16.06 -5.55 3.67
C SER A 33 -15.16 -5.47 2.43
N THR A 34 -14.74 -4.26 2.05
CA THR A 34 -13.87 -4.01 0.89
C THR A 34 -12.40 -3.87 1.24
N ILE A 35 -12.05 -3.99 2.53
CA ILE A 35 -10.67 -3.94 3.00
C ILE A 35 -9.95 -5.21 2.51
N PRO A 36 -8.91 -5.08 1.66
CA PRO A 36 -8.17 -6.23 1.18
C PRO A 36 -7.33 -6.83 2.31
N SER A 37 -7.16 -8.14 2.32
CA SER A 37 -6.17 -8.78 3.19
C SER A 37 -4.75 -8.47 2.70
N ILE A 38 -3.78 -8.54 3.62
CA ILE A 38 -2.37 -8.37 3.25
C ILE A 38 -1.91 -9.43 2.24
N GLU A 39 -2.43 -10.66 2.35
CA GLU A 39 -2.10 -11.75 1.43
C GLU A 39 -2.56 -11.44 0.00
N THR A 40 -3.78 -10.90 -0.16
CA THR A 40 -4.27 -10.42 -1.46
C THR A 40 -3.39 -9.31 -2.00
N LEU A 41 -2.99 -8.36 -1.14
CA LEU A 41 -2.09 -7.26 -1.51
C LEU A 41 -0.73 -7.74 -2.02
N LEU A 42 -0.09 -8.67 -1.28
CA LEU A 42 1.19 -9.27 -1.66
C LEU A 42 1.07 -10.07 -2.96
N GLY A 43 -0.03 -10.83 -3.12
CA GLY A 43 -0.31 -11.61 -4.32
C GLY A 43 -0.54 -10.74 -5.55
N CYS A 44 -1.38 -9.70 -5.44
CA CYS A 44 -1.67 -8.77 -6.54
C CYS A 44 -0.44 -7.95 -6.95
N CYS A 45 0.41 -7.59 -5.98
CA CYS A 45 1.62 -6.83 -6.25
C CYS A 45 2.78 -7.72 -6.70
N LEU A 46 2.60 -9.04 -6.85
CA LEU A 46 3.62 -9.99 -7.36
C LEU A 46 4.99 -9.85 -6.67
N GLY A 47 5.01 -9.56 -5.37
CA GLY A 47 6.25 -9.34 -4.64
C GLY A 47 6.98 -8.03 -4.98
N LEU A 48 6.27 -7.01 -5.46
CA LEU A 48 6.81 -5.65 -5.58
C LEU A 48 6.77 -4.88 -4.25
N ILE A 49 5.97 -5.37 -3.30
CA ILE A 49 5.85 -4.82 -1.95
C ILE A 49 6.21 -5.91 -0.92
N THR A 50 6.75 -5.50 0.21
CA THR A 50 7.05 -6.37 1.35
C THR A 50 6.64 -5.71 2.66
N VAL A 51 6.45 -6.54 3.69
CA VAL A 51 6.18 -6.09 5.06
C VAL A 51 7.46 -6.19 5.86
N ASP A 52 7.91 -5.07 6.39
CA ASP A 52 8.96 -5.00 7.37
C ASP A 52 8.41 -5.47 8.72
N ARG A 53 8.91 -6.59 9.24
CA ARG A 53 8.37 -7.22 10.46
C ARG A 53 8.74 -6.48 11.74
N GLU A 54 9.82 -5.72 11.74
CA GLU A 54 10.29 -5.00 12.93
C GLU A 54 9.47 -3.73 13.14
N SER A 55 9.20 -3.01 12.06
CA SER A 55 8.40 -1.79 12.09
C SER A 55 6.91 -2.01 11.81
N SER A 56 6.51 -3.20 11.35
CA SER A 56 5.15 -3.52 10.88
C SER A 56 4.66 -2.59 9.74
N THR A 57 5.60 -2.15 8.90
CA THR A 57 5.33 -1.21 7.79
C THR A 57 5.46 -1.88 6.42
N VAL A 58 4.73 -1.35 5.45
CA VAL A 58 4.81 -1.78 4.04
C VAL A 58 5.82 -0.92 3.29
N ARG A 59 6.65 -1.57 2.47
CA ARG A 59 7.63 -0.89 1.60
C ARG A 59 7.73 -1.54 0.23
N LEU A 60 8.20 -0.77 -0.75
CA LEU A 60 8.58 -1.29 -2.05
C LEU A 60 9.85 -2.16 -1.90
N ILE A 61 9.94 -3.25 -2.66
CA ILE A 61 11.09 -4.17 -2.55
C ILE A 61 12.34 -3.59 -3.20
N HIS A 62 12.21 -2.87 -4.31
CA HIS A 62 13.33 -2.32 -5.07
C HIS A 62 13.34 -0.79 -5.08
N ALA A 63 14.50 -0.21 -4.81
CA ALA A 63 14.72 1.24 -4.88
C ALA A 63 14.45 1.81 -6.29
N THR A 64 14.76 1.05 -7.35
CA THR A 64 14.47 1.45 -8.74
C THR A 64 12.97 1.60 -9.02
N LEU A 65 12.13 0.77 -8.39
CA LEU A 65 10.68 0.91 -8.48
C LEU A 65 10.22 2.18 -7.76
N GLN A 66 10.80 2.48 -6.61
CA GLN A 66 10.51 3.71 -5.88
C GLN A 66 10.90 4.95 -6.68
N GLU A 67 12.07 4.96 -7.30
CA GLU A 67 12.53 6.05 -8.18
C GLU A 67 11.59 6.21 -9.38
N HIS A 68 11.22 5.12 -10.05
CA HIS A 68 10.34 5.16 -11.21
C HIS A 68 8.96 5.73 -10.87
N LEU A 69 8.35 5.30 -9.76
CA LEU A 69 7.04 5.77 -9.32
C LEU A 69 7.09 7.21 -8.79
N SER A 70 8.21 7.61 -8.17
CA SER A 70 8.40 8.99 -7.73
C SER A 70 8.62 9.96 -8.89
N ALA A 71 9.26 9.48 -9.98
CA ALA A 71 9.45 10.26 -11.20
C ALA A 71 8.20 10.33 -12.09
N ASN A 72 7.24 9.41 -11.91
CA ASN A 72 5.99 9.33 -12.69
C ASN A 72 4.78 9.14 -11.74
N PRO A 73 4.37 10.21 -11.04
CA PRO A 73 3.26 10.18 -10.08
C PRO A 73 1.87 10.04 -10.70
#